data_AF-A0A7C1CKT1-F1
#
_entry.id   AF-A0A7C1CKT1-F1
#
_cell.length_a   1.000
_cell.length_b   1.000
_cell.length_c   1.000
_cell.angle_alpha   90.00
_cell.angle_beta   90.00
_cell.angle_gamma   90.00
#
_symmetry.space_group_name_H-M   'P 1'
#
loop_
_entity.id
_entity.type
_entity.pdbx_description
1 polymer ?
#
loop_
_entity_poly.entity_id
_entity_poly.type
_entity_poly.pdbx_seq_one_letter_code
_entity_poly.pdbx_strand_id
1 'polypeptide(L)'
;VNTAPPEVLECIPNLSSSDITLILNYRAGEDGLLYSRDDLGFTNMEDLSNKTGIVGTSRESLDKYCKCTSSYFRITGIATRRSGRIRAVCSAVVSLARGPSVILEWQEKTLGS
;
A
#
# COMPACT_ATOMS: atom_id res chain seq x y z
N VAL A 1 4.20 -0.18 5.16
CA VAL A 1 4.95 -1.42 4.82
C VAL A 1 4.13 -2.38 3.96
N ASN A 2 2.90 -2.74 4.35
CA ASN A 2 2.08 -3.74 3.63
C ASN A 2 1.81 -3.43 2.14
N THR A 3 1.79 -2.16 1.75
CA THR A 3 1.51 -1.72 0.37
C THR A 3 2.66 -0.94 -0.28
N ALA A 4 3.81 -0.82 0.40
CA ALA A 4 4.92 -0.05 -0.13
C ALA A 4 5.59 -0.83 -1.27
N PRO A 5 5.87 -0.21 -2.43
CA PRO A 5 6.61 -0.88 -3.50
C PRO A 5 8.10 -1.04 -3.11
N PRO A 6 8.82 -1.98 -3.73
CA PRO A 6 10.22 -2.27 -3.40
C PRO A 6 11.12 -1.04 -3.40
N GLU A 7 10.97 -0.18 -4.42
CA GLU A 7 11.80 1.02 -4.62
C GLU A 7 11.60 2.04 -3.49
N VAL A 8 10.43 2.07 -2.87
CA VAL A 8 10.16 2.91 -1.70
C VAL A 8 10.82 2.34 -0.44
N LEU A 9 10.85 1.01 -0.29
CA LEU A 9 11.52 0.36 0.84
C LEU A 9 13.05 0.52 0.76
N GLU A 10 13.62 0.47 -0.44
CA GLU A 10 15.05 0.69 -0.69
C GLU A 10 15.52 2.10 -0.32
N CYS A 11 14.61 3.07 -0.32
CA CYS A 11 14.91 4.44 0.10
C CYS A 11 14.99 4.60 1.64
N ILE A 12 14.65 3.57 2.42
CA ILE A 12 14.67 3.63 3.89
C ILE A 12 16.11 3.44 4.39
N PRO A 13 16.69 4.40 5.14
CA PRO A 13 18.04 4.27 5.67
C PRO A 13 18.18 3.01 6.54
N ASN A 14 19.32 2.33 6.42
CA ASN A 14 19.69 1.14 7.20
C ASN A 14 18.76 -0.07 7.05
N LEU A 15 17.87 -0.07 6.05
CA LEU A 15 17.09 -1.25 5.70
C LEU A 15 17.84 -2.07 4.65
N SER A 16 18.20 -3.30 5.00
CA SER A 16 18.97 -4.17 4.09
C SER A 16 18.11 -4.75 2.97
N SER A 17 18.70 -4.99 1.79
CA SER A 17 17.99 -5.65 0.68
C SER A 17 17.48 -7.05 1.04
N SER A 18 18.17 -7.78 1.93
CA SER A 18 17.71 -9.06 2.45
C SER A 18 16.43 -8.90 3.28
N ASP A 19 16.36 -7.89 4.15
CA ASP A 19 15.17 -7.63 4.97
C ASP A 19 13.98 -7.17 4.11
N ILE A 20 14.25 -6.35 3.08
CA ILE A 20 13.25 -5.97 2.08
C ILE A 20 12.70 -7.22 1.38
N THR A 21 13.59 -8.14 0.99
CA THR A 21 13.20 -9.40 0.35
C THR A 21 12.34 -10.26 1.27
N LEU A 22 12.68 -10.36 2.56
CA LEU A 22 11.86 -11.08 3.55
C LEU A 22 10.46 -10.46 3.70
N ILE A 23 10.37 -9.13 3.73
CA ILE A 23 9.09 -8.40 3.77
C ILE A 23 8.26 -8.70 2.52
N LEU A 24 8.86 -8.59 1.34
CA LEU A 24 8.16 -8.79 0.06
C LEU A 24 7.71 -10.23 -0.12
N ASN A 25 8.58 -11.21 0.20
CA ASN A 25 8.24 -12.63 0.11
C ASN A 25 7.10 -13.00 1.05
N TYR A 26 7.11 -12.49 2.29
CA TYR A 26 6.00 -12.72 3.21
C TYR A 26 4.69 -12.12 2.66
N ARG A 27 4.75 -10.89 2.13
CA ARG A 27 3.58 -10.22 1.57
C ARG A 27 2.98 -10.95 0.38
N ALA A 28 3.81 -11.60 -0.43
CA ALA A 28 3.38 -12.25 -1.67
C ALA A 28 2.66 -13.60 -1.47
N GLY A 29 2.35 -14.00 -0.23
CA GLY A 29 1.53 -15.19 0.03
C GLY A 29 2.18 -16.50 -0.41
N GLU A 30 1.34 -17.49 -0.70
CA GLU A 30 1.78 -18.82 -1.14
C GLU A 30 2.11 -18.83 -2.64
N ASP A 31 1.47 -17.97 -3.43
CA ASP A 31 1.69 -17.88 -4.88
C ASP A 31 2.98 -17.12 -5.25
N GLY A 32 3.54 -16.35 -4.31
CA GLY A 32 4.76 -15.58 -4.51
C GLY A 32 4.59 -14.36 -5.42
N LEU A 33 3.34 -13.98 -5.73
CA LEU A 33 3.00 -12.85 -6.59
C LEU A 33 2.43 -11.71 -5.74
N LEU A 34 3.07 -10.55 -5.79
CA LEU A 34 2.52 -9.35 -5.15
C LEU A 34 1.26 -8.87 -5.87
N TYR A 35 0.34 -8.30 -5.10
CA TYR A 35 -0.94 -7.77 -5.57
C TYR A 35 -1.90 -8.86 -6.06
N SER A 36 -1.76 -10.07 -5.50
CA SER A 36 -2.64 -11.21 -5.73
C SER A 36 -3.75 -11.30 -4.67
N ARG A 37 -4.52 -12.39 -4.67
CA ARG A 37 -5.62 -12.59 -3.71
C ARG A 37 -5.16 -13.11 -2.35
N ASP A 38 -4.03 -13.79 -2.31
CA ASP A 38 -3.43 -14.37 -1.11
C ASP A 38 -2.34 -13.50 -0.49
N ASP A 39 -2.19 -12.25 -0.99
CA ASP A 39 -1.33 -11.23 -0.40
C ASP A 39 -1.56 -11.15 1.13
N LEU A 40 -0.47 -11.32 1.89
CA LEU A 40 -0.48 -11.24 3.35
C LEU A 40 -0.07 -9.86 3.83
N GLY A 41 -0.46 -9.56 5.08
CA GLY A 41 -0.14 -8.30 5.73
C GLY A 41 0.35 -8.48 7.16
N PHE A 42 1.12 -7.50 7.62
CA PHE A 42 1.48 -7.34 9.01
C PHE A 42 0.42 -6.50 9.72
N THR A 43 -0.01 -6.93 10.90
CA THR A 43 -1.00 -6.19 11.70
C THR A 43 -0.37 -5.03 12.46
N ASN A 44 0.85 -5.23 12.95
CA ASN A 44 1.68 -4.24 13.63
C ASN A 44 3.17 -4.59 13.41
N MET A 45 4.08 -3.83 14.01
CA MET A 45 5.51 -4.04 13.78
C MET A 45 6.11 -5.21 14.58
N GLU A 46 5.46 -5.63 15.66
CA GLU A 46 5.84 -6.85 16.40
C GLU A 46 5.50 -8.10 15.57
N ASP A 47 4.31 -8.12 14.97
CA ASP A 47 3.88 -9.15 14.02
C ASP A 47 4.84 -9.25 12.83
N LEU A 48 5.34 -8.10 12.33
CA LEU A 48 6.38 -8.06 11.30
C LEU A 48 7.65 -8.79 11.77
N SER A 49 8.18 -8.45 12.95
CA SER A 49 9.35 -9.14 13.50
C SER A 49 9.11 -10.64 13.68
N ASN A 50 7.95 -11.03 14.19
CA ASN A 50 7.63 -12.44 14.44
C ASN A 50 7.57 -13.27 13.15
N LYS A 51 7.07 -12.68 12.05
CA LYS A 51 6.90 -13.37 10.76
C LYS A 51 8.15 -13.37 9.89
N THR A 52 9.02 -12.38 10.05
CA THR A 52 10.19 -12.18 9.17
C THR A 52 11.53 -12.42 9.86
N GLY A 53 11.56 -12.41 11.19
CA GLY A 53 12.80 -12.44 11.98
C GLY A 53 13.57 -11.11 11.99
N ILE A 54 13.05 -10.04 11.39
CA ILE A 54 13.74 -8.76 11.29
C ILE A 54 13.82 -8.09 12.68
N VAL A 55 15.06 -7.84 13.11
CA VAL A 55 15.43 -7.22 14.40
C VAL A 55 16.55 -6.18 14.20
N GLY A 56 16.97 -5.51 15.28
CA GLY A 56 18.10 -4.57 15.25
C GLY A 56 17.84 -3.30 14.44
N THR A 57 18.86 -2.81 13.72
CA THR A 57 18.84 -1.51 13.04
C THR A 57 17.79 -1.42 11.93
N SER A 58 17.56 -2.50 11.19
CA SER A 58 16.47 -2.57 10.20
C SER A 58 15.12 -2.41 10.86
N ARG A 59 14.92 -3.08 12.01
CA ARG A 59 13.68 -3.01 12.78
C ARG A 59 13.42 -1.62 13.34
N GLU A 60 14.45 -0.97 13.88
CA GLU A 60 14.39 0.44 14.35
C GLU A 60 14.03 1.39 13.21
N SER A 61 14.58 1.17 12.01
CA SER A 61 14.29 1.99 10.83
C SER A 61 12.85 1.81 10.36
N LEU A 62 12.32 0.58 10.42
CA LEU A 62 10.91 0.30 10.14
C LEU A 62 9.98 0.97 11.16
N ASP A 63 10.31 0.97 12.46
CA ASP A 63 9.51 1.71 13.47
C ASP A 63 9.45 3.20 13.18
N LYS A 64 10.57 3.78 12.73
CA LYS A 64 10.67 5.21 12.51
C LYS A 64 9.91 5.69 11.28
N TYR A 65 9.95 4.92 10.18
CA TYR A 65 9.46 5.39 8.88
C TYR A 65 8.22 4.67 8.37
N CYS A 66 7.88 3.50 8.91
CA CYS A 66 6.78 2.69 8.40
C CYS A 66 5.57 2.62 9.34
N LYS A 67 4.42 2.34 8.74
CA LYS A 67 3.19 1.90 9.43
C LYS A 67 2.62 0.67 8.73
N CYS A 68 1.86 -0.13 9.48
CA CYS A 68 1.14 -1.30 8.96
C CYS A 68 -0.28 -0.97 8.48
N THR A 69 -0.84 0.16 8.91
CA THR A 69 -2.18 0.62 8.54
C THR A 69 -2.12 1.96 7.81
N SER A 70 -3.14 2.22 6.99
CA SER A 70 -3.35 3.52 6.35
C SER A 70 -4.70 4.10 6.76
N SER A 71 -4.75 5.42 6.93
CA SER A 71 -5.99 6.18 7.06
C SER A 71 -6.29 7.00 5.81
N TYR A 72 -5.49 6.85 4.75
CA TYR A 72 -5.63 7.59 3.51
C TYR A 72 -5.69 6.65 2.32
N PHE A 73 -6.69 6.86 1.47
CA PHE A 73 -6.97 6.00 0.32
C PHE A 73 -7.25 6.86 -0.91
N ARG A 74 -6.72 6.44 -2.06
CA ARG A 74 -7.13 6.98 -3.35
C ARG A 74 -8.15 6.02 -3.95
N ILE A 75 -9.36 6.52 -4.18
CA ILE A 75 -10.43 5.79 -4.85
C ILE A 75 -10.52 6.29 -6.29
N THR A 76 -10.39 5.39 -7.26
CA THR A 76 -10.52 5.70 -8.68
C THR A 76 -11.75 5.01 -9.25
N GLY A 77 -12.73 5.79 -9.69
CA GLY A 77 -13.92 5.33 -10.40
C GLY A 77 -13.79 5.54 -11.90
N ILE A 78 -14.14 4.53 -12.70
CA ILE A 78 -14.12 4.62 -14.17
C ILE A 78 -15.55 4.44 -14.67
N ALA A 79 -16.08 5.45 -15.34
CA ALA A 79 -17.40 5.40 -15.95
C ALA A 79 -17.26 5.08 -17.45
N THR A 80 -17.96 4.04 -17.92
CA THR A 80 -17.96 3.61 -19.32
C THR A 80 -19.34 3.75 -19.96
N ARG A 81 -19.37 3.89 -21.29
CA ARG A 81 -20.61 3.73 -22.08
C ARG A 81 -20.96 2.25 -22.22
N ARG A 82 -22.17 1.94 -22.69
CA ARG A 82 -22.58 0.56 -23.04
C ARG A 82 -21.61 -0.14 -24.02
N SER A 83 -20.90 0.63 -24.85
CA SER A 83 -19.88 0.12 -25.77
C SER A 83 -18.51 -0.16 -25.13
N GLY A 84 -18.35 0.02 -23.81
CA GLY A 84 -17.09 -0.16 -23.08
C GLY A 84 -16.15 1.06 -23.14
N ARG A 85 -16.43 2.07 -23.97
CA ARG A 85 -15.60 3.28 -24.05
C ARG A 85 -15.67 4.08 -22.75
N ILE A 86 -14.51 4.43 -22.20
CA ILE A 86 -14.40 5.29 -21.01
C ILE A 86 -14.94 6.67 -21.35
N ARG A 87 -15.88 7.14 -20.51
CA ARG A 87 -16.52 8.45 -20.59
C ARG A 87 -15.86 9.44 -19.62
N ALA A 88 -15.59 8.96 -18.40
CA ALA A 88 -14.99 9.76 -17.35
C ALA A 88 -14.15 8.87 -16.41
N VAL A 89 -13.13 9.47 -15.82
CA VAL A 89 -12.35 8.89 -14.72
C VAL A 89 -12.41 9.88 -13.57
N CYS A 90 -12.92 9.43 -12.42
CA CYS A 90 -12.97 10.22 -11.19
C CYS A 90 -11.95 9.66 -10.19
N SER A 91 -11.16 10.52 -9.57
CA SER A 91 -10.24 10.15 -8.49
C SER A 91 -10.55 10.98 -7.25
N ALA A 92 -10.66 10.32 -6.10
CA ALA A 92 -10.84 10.97 -4.81
C ALA A 92 -9.78 10.48 -3.82
N VAL A 93 -9.14 11.41 -3.12
CA VAL A 93 -8.31 11.08 -1.95
C VAL A 93 -9.17 11.23 -0.71
N VAL A 94 -9.33 10.16 0.04
CA VAL A 94 -10.22 10.09 1.21
C VAL A 94 -9.38 9.86 2.47
N SER A 95 -9.71 10.60 3.52
CA SER A 95 -9.25 10.33 4.88
C SER A 95 -10.31 9.56 5.65
N LEU A 96 -9.89 8.47 6.28
CA LEU A 96 -10.63 7.69 7.26
C LEU A 96 -10.09 7.92 8.69
N ALA A 97 -9.46 9.07 8.94
CA ALA A 97 -9.06 9.44 10.29
C ALA A 97 -10.29 9.48 11.23
N ARG A 98 -10.07 9.24 12.54
CA ARG A 98 -11.15 9.08 13.54
C ARG A 98 -12.25 10.13 13.35
N GLY A 99 -13.44 9.68 12.94
CA GLY A 99 -14.58 10.55 12.62
C GLY A 99 -15.26 10.16 11.30
N PRO A 100 -16.12 11.03 10.76
CA PRO A 100 -16.70 10.84 9.44
C PRO A 100 -15.60 10.87 8.37
N SER A 101 -15.76 10.07 7.32
CA SER A 101 -14.84 10.10 6.19
C SER A 101 -14.88 11.45 5.47
N VAL A 102 -13.71 11.97 5.11
CA VAL A 102 -13.57 13.27 4.45
C VAL A 102 -12.86 13.11 3.11
N ILE A 103 -13.40 13.73 2.07
CA ILE A 103 -12.74 13.86 0.77
C ILE A 103 -11.76 15.02 0.87
N LEU A 104 -10.46 14.74 0.76
CA LEU A 104 -9.39 15.74 0.81
C LEU A 104 -9.11 16.37 -0.56
N GLU A 105 -9.22 15.56 -1.60
CA GLU A 105 -8.97 15.95 -2.98
C GLU A 105 -9.94 15.19 -3.88
N TRP A 106 -10.48 15.86 -4.89
CA TRP A 106 -11.32 15.23 -5.91
C TRP A 106 -10.99 15.80 -7.27
N GLN A 107 -10.89 14.91 -8.26
CA GLN A 107 -10.66 15.27 -9.65
C GLN A 107 -11.50 14.39 -10.57
N GLU A 108 -12.13 15.00 -11.57
CA GLU A 108 -12.75 14.30 -12.69
C GLU A 108 -12.06 14.68 -13.99
N LYS A 109 -11.72 13.66 -14.79
CA LYS A 109 -11.24 13.82 -16.15
C LYS A 109 -12.27 13.22 -17.11
N THR A 110 -12.91 14.07 -17.89
CA THR A 110 -13.79 13.64 -18.98
C THR A 110 -12.97 13.42 -20.25
N LEU A 111 -13.18 12.29 -20.91
CA LEU A 111 -12.48 11.93 -22.15
C LEU A 111 -13.42 12.13 -23.34
N GLY A 112 -13.74 13.39 -23.65
CA GLY A 112 -14.46 13.81 -24.86
C GLY A 112 -15.88 13.25 -25.04
N SER A 113 -16.59 13.81 -26.02
CA SER A 113 -17.96 13.43 -26.41
C SER A 113 -17.98 12.51 -27.63
#